data_AF-A0A7J7I4P8-F1
#
_entry.id   AF-A0A7J7I4P8-F1
#
_cell.length_a   1.000
_cell.length_b   1.000
_cell.length_c   1.000
_cell.angle_alpha   90.00
_cell.angle_beta   90.00
_cell.angle_gamma   90.00
#
_symmetry.space_group_name_H-M   'P 1'
#
loop_
_entity.id
_entity.type
_entity.pdbx_description
1 polymer ?
#
loop_
_entity_poly.entity_id
_entity_poly.type
_entity_poly.pdbx_seq_one_letter_code
_entity_poly.pdbx_strand_id
1 'polypeptide(L)'
;MGLLQKLGKGEQTKLDALNPDVPEKYQRIMEVIVDPGLYLASKGRMFTGNKKRTLPNAYRFFTDKLLFHSMLTWNRVWWSDAGSPHVILSRKLVEFAILGWDNLPRKLLLFFSNTKYSQRDYFQTLACNSKDFSKTVVNSNLRFTVYEDDPPDLSVTDLEKMLSSGAAFAGNFRANNPVLDKIDSLDCGYDITRRLVFGWARKGPRPLSALG
;
A
#
# COMPACT_ATOMS: atom_id res chain seq x y z
N MET A 1 -32.67 29.08 -27.92
CA MET A 1 -31.92 29.99 -27.00
C MET A 1 -32.21 29.47 -25.59
N GLY A 2 -31.42 28.56 -25.00
CA GLY A 2 -30.13 28.83 -24.35
C GLY A 2 -30.37 29.75 -23.13
N LEU A 3 -30.00 29.48 -21.88
CA LEU A 3 -29.04 28.58 -21.24
C LEU A 3 -29.33 28.61 -19.72
N LEU A 4 -29.12 27.47 -19.05
CA LEU A 4 -28.57 27.32 -17.69
C LEU A 4 -28.97 28.34 -16.61
N GLN A 5 -30.04 28.02 -15.86
CA GLN A 5 -30.19 28.54 -14.50
C GLN A 5 -29.36 27.68 -13.55
N LYS A 6 -28.30 28.29 -13.01
CA LYS A 6 -27.38 27.77 -11.99
C LYS A 6 -28.15 27.07 -10.87
N LEU A 7 -28.13 25.74 -10.82
CA LEU A 7 -28.43 25.00 -9.60
C LEU A 7 -27.29 25.27 -8.62
N GLY A 8 -27.68 25.86 -7.49
CA GLY A 8 -26.78 26.46 -6.52
C GLY A 8 -25.81 25.45 -5.92
N LYS A 9 -24.56 25.90 -5.74
CA LYS A 9 -23.48 25.30 -4.95
C LYS A 9 -23.85 24.96 -3.49
N GLY A 10 -25.09 25.19 -3.05
CA GLY A 10 -25.57 25.03 -1.68
C GLY A 10 -26.19 23.66 -1.35
N GLU A 11 -26.52 22.82 -2.33
CA GLU A 11 -27.02 21.46 -2.06
C GLU A 11 -25.92 20.40 -2.07
N GLN A 12 -24.83 20.62 -2.80
CA GLN A 12 -23.66 19.71 -2.76
C GLN A 12 -22.92 19.80 -1.42
N THR A 13 -22.89 20.99 -0.80
CA THR A 13 -22.18 21.25 0.47
C THR A 13 -22.90 20.69 1.70
N LYS A 14 -24.13 20.17 1.57
CA LYS A 14 -24.85 19.51 2.66
C LYS A 14 -24.69 17.98 2.69
N LEU A 15 -24.14 17.38 1.64
CA LEU A 15 -23.85 15.93 1.60
C LEU A 15 -22.50 15.57 2.23
N ASP A 16 -21.62 16.55 2.42
CA ASP A 16 -20.33 16.42 3.09
C ASP A 16 -20.40 16.72 4.60
N ALA A 17 -21.59 16.90 5.16
CA ALA A 17 -21.83 16.88 6.60
C ALA A 17 -21.66 15.44 7.11
N LEU A 18 -20.40 15.03 7.13
CA LEU A 18 -19.89 13.80 7.66
C LEU A 18 -20.35 13.67 9.12
N ASN A 19 -20.95 12.53 9.47
CA ASN A 19 -21.31 12.22 10.85
C ASN A 19 -20.08 12.42 11.75
N PRO A 20 -20.06 13.40 12.68
CA PRO A 20 -18.85 13.84 13.37
C PRO A 20 -18.24 12.79 14.30
N ASP A 21 -18.95 11.68 14.54
CA ASP A 21 -18.53 10.59 15.41
C ASP A 21 -17.56 9.59 14.77
N VAL A 22 -17.36 9.62 13.44
CA VAL A 22 -16.50 8.66 12.75
C VAL A 22 -15.15 9.28 12.36
N PRO A 23 -14.02 8.78 12.91
CA PRO A 23 -12.69 9.25 12.53
C PRO A 23 -12.44 9.19 11.02
N GLU A 24 -11.80 10.22 10.47
CA GLU A 24 -11.52 10.40 9.03
C GLU A 24 -10.92 9.15 8.35
N LYS A 25 -10.02 8.43 9.03
CA LYS A 25 -9.43 7.15 8.54
C LYS A 25 -10.45 6.10 8.12
N TYR A 26 -11.62 6.11 8.74
CA TYR A 26 -12.66 5.11 8.48
C TYR A 26 -13.63 5.55 7.38
N GLN A 27 -13.54 6.79 6.88
CA GLN A 27 -14.40 7.25 5.79
C GLN A 27 -14.22 6.41 4.53
N ARG A 28 -12.97 6.11 4.14
CA ARG A 28 -12.65 5.22 3.00
C ARG A 28 -13.26 3.84 3.17
N ILE A 29 -13.28 3.32 4.40
CA ILE A 29 -13.82 2.00 4.72
C ILE A 29 -15.35 2.00 4.65
N MET A 30 -15.99 3.14 4.89
CA MET A 30 -17.45 3.28 4.76
C MET A 30 -17.92 3.44 3.31
N GLU A 31 -17.02 3.75 2.37
CA GLU A 31 -17.35 3.77 0.96
C GLU A 31 -17.48 2.35 0.40
N VAL A 32 -18.43 2.18 -0.52
CA VAL A 32 -18.61 0.95 -1.29
C VAL A 32 -18.13 1.23 -2.70
N ILE A 33 -17.08 0.54 -3.13
CA ILE A 33 -16.50 0.72 -4.46
C ILE A 33 -16.67 -0.57 -5.25
N VAL A 34 -17.07 -0.43 -6.50
CA VAL A 34 -17.05 -1.50 -7.50
C VAL A 34 -15.91 -1.21 -8.44
N ASP A 35 -14.90 -2.07 -8.44
CA ASP A 35 -13.76 -1.99 -9.34
C ASP A 35 -13.92 -3.01 -10.49
N PRO A 36 -14.21 -2.55 -11.72
CA PRO A 36 -14.25 -3.40 -12.91
C PRO A 36 -12.97 -4.20 -13.10
N GLY A 37 -11.81 -3.68 -12.70
CA GLY A 37 -10.52 -4.35 -12.85
C GLY A 37 -10.37 -5.62 -12.02
N LEU A 38 -11.27 -5.89 -11.06
CA LEU A 38 -11.28 -7.12 -10.28
C LEU A 38 -11.99 -8.29 -10.99
N TYR A 39 -12.89 -8.01 -11.94
CA TYR A 39 -13.73 -9.04 -12.59
C TYR A 39 -13.80 -8.91 -14.13
N LEU A 40 -13.28 -7.83 -14.71
CA LEU A 40 -13.15 -7.62 -16.15
C LEU A 40 -11.66 -7.45 -16.52
N ALA A 41 -11.28 -8.00 -17.67
CA ALA A 41 -9.93 -7.83 -18.20
C ALA A 41 -9.67 -6.38 -18.68
N SER A 42 -10.71 -5.63 -19.05
CA SER A 42 -10.60 -4.21 -19.40
C SER A 42 -10.54 -3.36 -18.13
N LYS A 43 -9.51 -2.53 -18.02
CA LYS A 43 -9.38 -1.56 -16.93
C LYS A 43 -10.40 -0.44 -17.12
N GLY A 44 -11.53 -0.54 -16.42
CA GLY A 44 -12.56 0.49 -16.36
C GLY A 44 -12.33 1.50 -15.23
N ARG A 45 -13.15 2.56 -15.18
CA ARG A 45 -13.20 3.47 -14.03
C ARG A 45 -13.88 2.78 -12.85
N MET A 46 -13.35 2.97 -11.65
CA MET A 46 -14.00 2.53 -10.42
C MET A 46 -15.30 3.32 -10.21
N PHE A 47 -16.33 2.63 -9.70
CA PHE A 47 -17.61 3.24 -9.36
C PHE A 47 -17.79 3.29 -7.85
N THR A 48 -18.04 4.48 -7.31
CA THR A 48 -18.36 4.67 -5.90
C THR A 48 -19.88 4.64 -5.73
N GLY A 49 -20.36 3.80 -4.83
CA GLY A 49 -21.78 3.72 -4.48
C GLY A 49 -22.26 4.98 -3.76
N ASN A 50 -23.51 5.38 -4.03
CA ASN A 50 -24.10 6.58 -3.45
C ASN A 50 -24.40 6.45 -1.94
N LYS A 51 -24.48 5.22 -1.43
CA LYS A 51 -24.74 4.92 -0.02
C LYS A 51 -23.46 4.47 0.67
N LYS A 52 -23.14 5.10 1.80
CA LYS A 52 -22.07 4.65 2.70
C LYS A 52 -22.58 3.52 3.59
N ARG A 53 -21.73 2.53 3.87
CA ARG A 53 -22.02 1.43 4.80
C ARG A 53 -21.65 1.81 6.23
N THR A 54 -22.26 1.12 7.19
CA THR A 54 -21.88 1.23 8.61
C THR A 54 -20.59 0.46 8.86
N LEU A 55 -19.86 0.87 9.90
CA LEU A 55 -18.64 0.17 10.31
C LEU A 55 -19.00 -1.20 10.91
N PRO A 56 -18.40 -2.30 10.42
CA PRO A 56 -18.55 -3.61 11.04
C PRO A 56 -18.09 -3.61 12.51
N ASN A 57 -18.89 -4.22 13.38
CA ASN A 57 -18.52 -4.47 14.78
C ASN A 57 -17.88 -5.86 14.99
N ALA A 58 -17.79 -6.67 13.94
CA ALA A 58 -17.33 -8.06 14.05
C ALA A 58 -15.80 -8.21 14.14
N TYR A 59 -15.04 -7.17 13.81
CA TYR A 59 -13.57 -7.16 13.81
C TYR A 59 -13.06 -5.72 13.82
N ARG A 60 -11.80 -5.53 14.24
CA ARG A 60 -11.15 -4.23 14.29
C ARG A 60 -10.38 -3.95 12.99
N PHE A 61 -10.55 -2.75 12.43
CA PHE A 61 -9.73 -2.33 11.28
C PHE A 61 -8.33 -1.91 11.69
N PHE A 62 -7.36 -2.31 10.88
CA PHE A 62 -5.97 -1.89 10.99
C PHE A 62 -5.59 -1.12 9.72
N THR A 63 -5.90 0.17 9.74
CA THR A 63 -5.35 1.16 8.81
C THR A 63 -4.16 1.80 9.52
N ASP A 64 -2.95 1.70 8.98
CA ASP A 64 -1.88 2.53 9.51
C ASP A 64 -2.20 4.01 9.23
N LYS A 65 -1.77 4.87 10.15
CA LYS A 65 -1.73 6.31 9.96
C LYS A 65 -0.30 6.70 10.23
N LEU A 66 0.45 7.09 9.19
CA LEU A 66 1.64 7.88 9.41
C LEU A 66 1.22 9.34 9.36
N LEU A 67 1.01 9.92 10.54
CA LEU A 67 0.82 11.36 10.68
C LEU A 67 2.14 12.05 10.37
N PHE A 68 2.29 12.60 9.16
CA PHE A 68 3.25 13.67 8.93
C PHE A 68 2.51 15.01 9.01
N HIS A 69 2.77 15.75 10.09
CA HIS A 69 2.50 17.17 10.12
C HIS A 69 3.50 17.84 9.16
N SER A 70 3.09 18.11 7.92
CA SER A 70 3.86 18.97 7.02
C SER A 70 3.79 20.40 7.56
N MET A 71 4.74 20.76 8.42
CA MET A 71 5.14 22.17 8.57
C MET A 71 5.80 22.56 7.24
N LEU A 72 5.03 23.03 6.25
CA LEU A 72 5.43 24.03 5.23
C LEU A 72 4.45 24.21 4.05
N THR A 73 3.36 23.46 3.92
CA THR A 73 2.38 23.71 2.84
C THR A 73 0.93 23.65 3.33
N TRP A 74 0.33 24.82 3.54
CA TRP A 74 -1.00 24.97 4.15
C TRP A 74 -2.21 24.59 3.28
N ASN A 75 -2.06 24.13 2.03
CA ASN A 75 -3.22 24.03 1.11
C ASN A 75 -3.45 22.69 0.40
N ARG A 76 -2.74 21.60 0.74
CA ARG A 76 -3.15 20.25 0.33
C ARG A 76 -2.65 19.23 1.34
N VAL A 77 -3.53 18.83 2.25
CA VAL A 77 -3.32 17.64 3.08
C VAL A 77 -3.77 16.45 2.25
N TRP A 78 -2.82 15.70 1.71
CA TRP A 78 -3.08 14.37 1.18
C TRP A 78 -2.81 13.39 2.31
N TRP A 79 -3.86 12.77 2.83
CA TRP A 79 -3.72 11.71 3.81
C TRP A 79 -3.49 10.38 3.08
N SER A 80 -2.42 9.68 3.40
CA SER A 80 -2.38 8.22 3.26
C SER A 80 -3.02 7.60 4.50
N ASP A 81 -4.33 7.35 4.42
CA ASP A 81 -5.13 6.64 5.44
C ASP A 81 -5.05 5.10 5.27
N ALA A 82 -3.97 4.57 4.72
CA ALA A 82 -3.93 3.18 4.30
C ALA A 82 -2.54 2.55 4.39
N GLY A 83 -2.54 1.32 4.90
CA GLY A 83 -1.39 0.43 5.05
C GLY A 83 -0.38 0.49 3.92
N SER A 84 0.88 0.14 4.18
CA SER A 84 1.73 -0.27 3.07
C SER A 84 1.09 -1.47 2.34
N PRO A 85 0.93 -1.43 1.00
CA PRO A 85 0.44 -2.59 0.24
C PRO A 85 1.48 -3.70 0.15
N HIS A 86 2.72 -3.42 0.58
CA HIS A 86 3.83 -4.37 0.57
C HIS A 86 3.88 -5.04 1.94
N VAL A 87 3.65 -6.35 1.95
CA VAL A 87 3.64 -7.17 3.16
C VAL A 87 4.47 -8.42 2.94
N ILE A 88 5.13 -8.88 4.00
CA ILE A 88 5.82 -10.16 4.04
C ILE A 88 4.95 -11.10 4.88
N LEU A 89 4.49 -12.19 4.26
CA LEU A 89 3.53 -13.11 4.88
C LEU A 89 4.17 -14.47 5.09
N SER A 90 3.92 -15.07 6.27
CA SER A 90 4.31 -16.45 6.51
C SER A 90 3.41 -17.42 5.74
N ARG A 91 3.96 -18.58 5.35
CA ARG A 91 3.19 -19.64 4.68
C ARG A 91 1.93 -20.03 5.47
N LYS A 92 2.03 -20.12 6.80
CA LYS A 92 0.91 -20.43 7.69
C LYS A 92 -0.22 -19.41 7.61
N LEU A 93 0.11 -18.11 7.56
CA LEU A 93 -0.89 -17.05 7.44
C LEU A 93 -1.59 -17.09 6.06
N VAL A 94 -0.84 -17.38 4.99
CA VAL A 94 -1.40 -17.53 3.64
C VAL A 94 -2.33 -18.75 3.57
N GLU A 95 -1.92 -19.88 4.13
CA GLU A 95 -2.78 -21.07 4.23
C GLU A 95 -4.04 -20.79 5.04
N PHE A 96 -3.93 -20.06 6.14
CA PHE A 96 -5.08 -19.63 6.92
C PHE A 96 -6.02 -18.72 6.12
N ALA A 97 -5.50 -17.80 5.30
CA ALA A 97 -6.30 -16.91 4.47
C ALA A 97 -7.09 -17.66 3.38
N ILE A 98 -6.48 -18.69 2.78
CA ILE A 98 -7.05 -19.41 1.63
C ILE A 98 -7.87 -20.64 2.06
N LEU A 99 -7.30 -21.48 2.94
CA LEU A 99 -7.83 -22.78 3.33
C LEU A 99 -8.41 -22.78 4.74
N GLY A 100 -8.36 -21.65 5.46
CA GLY A 100 -8.82 -21.55 6.83
C GLY A 100 -10.29 -21.93 6.98
N TRP A 101 -10.59 -22.69 8.03
CA TRP A 101 -11.96 -23.03 8.39
C TRP A 101 -12.71 -21.86 9.04
N ASP A 102 -11.98 -20.90 9.63
CA ASP A 102 -12.54 -19.69 10.25
C ASP A 102 -13.34 -18.85 9.23
N ASN A 103 -14.39 -18.19 9.70
CA ASN A 103 -15.20 -17.26 8.93
C ASN A 103 -14.53 -15.91 8.74
N LEU A 104 -13.54 -15.54 9.56
CA LEU A 104 -12.87 -14.25 9.49
C LEU A 104 -12.26 -13.96 8.11
N PRO A 105 -11.39 -14.82 7.51
CA PRO A 105 -10.87 -14.60 6.16
C PRO A 105 -11.95 -14.33 5.11
N ARG A 106 -13.05 -15.10 5.15
CA ARG A 106 -14.17 -14.97 4.20
C ARG A 106 -14.95 -13.67 4.40
N LYS A 107 -15.22 -13.29 5.65
CA LYS A 107 -15.87 -12.01 5.99
C LYS A 107 -15.03 -10.82 5.55
N LEU A 108 -13.73 -10.86 5.83
CA LEU A 108 -12.81 -9.80 5.39
C LEU A 108 -12.74 -9.75 3.87
N LEU A 109 -12.70 -10.88 3.16
CA LEU A 109 -12.61 -10.91 1.70
C LEU A 109 -13.84 -10.24 1.07
N LEU A 110 -15.04 -10.61 1.53
CA LEU A 110 -16.30 -10.02 1.07
C LEU A 110 -16.37 -8.51 1.38
N PHE A 111 -15.84 -8.10 2.53
CA PHE A 111 -15.85 -6.70 2.91
C PHE A 111 -14.87 -5.87 2.08
N PHE A 112 -13.64 -6.36 1.92
CA PHE A 112 -12.54 -5.65 1.28
C PHE A 112 -12.60 -5.72 -0.26
N SER A 113 -13.34 -6.64 -0.86
CA SER A 113 -13.58 -6.65 -2.31
C SER A 113 -14.23 -5.35 -2.81
N ASN A 114 -15.01 -4.70 -1.94
CA ASN A 114 -15.73 -3.47 -2.25
C ASN A 114 -15.14 -2.24 -1.56
N THR A 115 -13.84 -2.27 -1.21
CA THR A 115 -13.13 -1.17 -0.55
C THR A 115 -11.99 -0.67 -1.42
N LYS A 116 -11.76 0.64 -1.46
CA LYS A 116 -10.58 1.22 -2.13
C LYS A 116 -9.29 0.73 -1.48
N TYR A 117 -8.30 0.36 -2.29
CA TYR A 117 -6.96 -0.04 -1.82
C TYR A 117 -7.00 -1.17 -0.78
N SER A 118 -7.84 -2.17 -1.00
CA SER A 118 -8.06 -3.31 -0.10
C SER A 118 -6.79 -4.04 0.34
N GLN A 119 -5.81 -4.15 -0.56
CA GLN A 119 -4.51 -4.77 -0.31
C GLN A 119 -3.70 -4.09 0.80
N ARG A 120 -4.03 -2.84 1.13
CA ARG A 120 -3.35 -2.07 2.17
C ARG A 120 -3.81 -2.45 3.58
N ASP A 121 -5.02 -2.98 3.76
CA ASP A 121 -5.55 -3.24 5.11
C ASP A 121 -5.98 -4.70 5.33
N TYR A 122 -6.15 -5.48 4.26
CA TYR A 122 -6.68 -6.84 4.35
C TYR A 122 -5.82 -7.75 5.24
N PHE A 123 -4.52 -7.87 4.93
CA PHE A 123 -3.64 -8.81 5.63
C PHE A 123 -3.32 -8.36 7.05
N GLN A 124 -3.18 -7.05 7.25
CA GLN A 124 -2.99 -6.43 8.56
C GLN A 124 -4.21 -6.69 9.45
N THR A 125 -5.41 -6.47 8.91
CA THR A 125 -6.67 -6.74 9.62
C THR A 125 -6.82 -8.23 9.90
N LEU A 126 -6.51 -9.11 8.94
CA LEU A 126 -6.60 -10.56 9.13
C LEU A 126 -5.65 -11.06 10.22
N ALA A 127 -4.38 -10.67 10.16
CA ALA A 127 -3.37 -11.13 11.10
C ALA A 127 -3.63 -10.62 12.52
N CYS A 128 -3.98 -9.34 12.68
CA CYS A 128 -4.22 -8.74 13.98
C CYS A 128 -5.53 -9.19 14.65
N ASN A 129 -6.55 -9.59 13.88
CA ASN A 129 -7.80 -10.12 14.44
C ASN A 129 -7.78 -11.63 14.67
N SER A 130 -6.79 -12.35 14.13
CA SER A 130 -6.66 -13.78 14.37
C SER A 130 -5.89 -14.06 15.66
N LYS A 131 -6.45 -14.93 16.51
CA LYS A 131 -5.85 -15.30 17.81
C LYS A 131 -4.46 -15.91 17.65
N ASP A 132 -4.27 -16.73 16.62
CA ASP A 132 -3.01 -17.46 16.39
C ASP A 132 -1.92 -16.57 15.78
N PHE A 133 -2.30 -15.53 15.02
CA PHE A 133 -1.36 -14.69 14.28
C PHE A 133 -1.10 -13.31 14.90
N SER A 134 -2.01 -12.79 15.72
CA SER A 134 -1.90 -11.45 16.32
C SER A 134 -0.58 -11.22 17.06
N LYS A 135 -0.02 -12.25 17.70
CA LYS A 135 1.26 -12.19 18.43
C LYS A 135 2.49 -12.28 17.54
N THR A 136 2.32 -12.64 16.27
CA THR A 136 3.40 -12.82 15.29
C THR A 136 3.57 -11.62 14.36
N VAL A 137 2.72 -10.60 14.50
CA VAL A 137 2.74 -9.41 13.66
C VAL A 137 3.92 -8.51 14.05
N VAL A 138 4.75 -8.19 13.07
CA VAL A 138 5.81 -7.18 13.20
C VAL A 138 5.38 -5.96 12.41
N ASN A 139 5.41 -4.78 13.04
CA ASN A 139 5.05 -3.51 12.41
C ASN A 139 6.21 -2.97 11.55
N SER A 140 6.64 -3.75 10.55
CA SER A 140 7.64 -3.35 9.56
C SER A 140 7.47 -4.19 8.30
N ASN A 141 7.46 -3.54 7.14
CA ASN A 141 7.44 -4.18 5.83
C ASN A 141 8.87 -4.44 5.27
N LEU A 142 9.92 -4.12 6.05
CA LEU A 142 11.33 -4.20 5.67
C LEU A 142 11.67 -3.49 4.34
N ARG A 143 10.85 -2.52 3.93
CA ARG A 143 11.03 -1.77 2.69
C ARG A 143 11.50 -0.36 3.00
N PHE A 144 12.57 0.07 2.34
CA PHE A 144 13.01 1.44 2.36
C PHE A 144 12.13 2.30 1.44
N THR A 145 11.57 3.36 2.01
CA THR A 145 10.81 4.40 1.35
C THR A 145 11.32 5.75 1.84
N VAL A 146 11.70 6.65 0.92
CA VAL A 146 12.10 8.02 1.29
C VAL A 146 10.88 8.85 1.66
N TYR A 147 9.75 8.58 1.01
CA TYR A 147 8.46 9.20 1.25
C TYR A 147 7.36 8.15 1.21
N GLU A 148 6.34 8.30 2.07
CA GLU A 148 5.19 7.39 2.15
C GLU A 148 4.17 7.64 1.03
N ASP A 149 4.05 8.90 0.62
CA ASP A 149 3.09 9.35 -0.40
C ASP A 149 3.78 9.57 -1.74
N ASP A 150 3.37 8.76 -2.73
CA ASP A 150 3.88 8.74 -4.11
C ASP A 150 5.42 8.86 -4.18
N PRO A 151 6.15 7.83 -3.69
CA PRO A 151 7.58 7.95 -3.50
C PRO A 151 8.27 8.25 -4.84
N PRO A 152 9.11 9.32 -4.90
CA PRO A 152 9.89 9.60 -6.09
C PRO A 152 10.84 8.44 -6.38
N ASP A 153 11.30 8.39 -7.62
CA ASP A 153 12.24 7.36 -8.03
C ASP A 153 13.54 7.47 -7.24
N LEU A 154 13.95 6.36 -6.63
CA LEU A 154 15.18 6.30 -5.85
C LEU A 154 16.39 6.53 -6.74
N SER A 155 17.34 7.33 -6.26
CA SER A 155 18.55 7.64 -7.00
C SER A 155 19.82 7.23 -6.23
N VAL A 156 20.96 7.40 -6.87
CA VAL A 156 22.28 7.12 -6.27
C VAL A 156 22.51 7.90 -4.98
N THR A 157 21.91 9.09 -4.82
CA THR A 157 22.06 9.90 -3.60
C THR A 157 21.43 9.26 -2.37
N ASP A 158 20.46 8.35 -2.57
CA ASP A 158 19.74 7.70 -1.49
C ASP A 158 20.36 6.35 -1.11
N LEU A 159 21.39 5.89 -1.84
CA LEU A 159 22.01 4.58 -1.64
C LEU A 159 22.59 4.41 -0.22
N GLU A 160 23.28 5.42 0.32
CA GLU A 160 23.81 5.35 1.68
C GLU A 160 22.69 5.27 2.73
N LYS A 161 21.58 5.98 2.50
CA LYS A 161 20.39 5.94 3.37
C LYS A 161 19.72 4.57 3.30
N MET A 162 19.63 3.98 2.10
CA MET A 162 19.13 2.63 1.91
C MET A 162 19.96 1.61 2.69
N LEU A 163 21.28 1.62 2.53
CA LEU A 163 22.19 0.68 3.18
C LEU A 163 22.23 0.82 4.71
N SER A 164 22.08 2.05 5.21
CA SER A 164 22.05 2.34 6.65
C SER A 164 20.70 2.02 7.30
N SER A 165 19.59 2.05 6.54
CA SER A 165 18.24 1.80 7.07
C SER A 165 18.02 0.39 7.62
N GLY A 166 18.80 -0.60 7.18
CA GLY A 166 18.61 -2.01 7.55
C GLY A 166 17.38 -2.66 6.90
N ALA A 167 16.69 -1.96 5.99
CA ALA A 167 15.63 -2.52 5.17
C ALA A 167 16.21 -3.56 4.18
N ALA A 168 15.49 -4.66 3.98
CA ALA A 168 15.88 -5.72 3.06
C ALA A 168 15.50 -5.39 1.60
N PHE A 169 14.45 -4.58 1.42
CA PHE A 169 13.91 -4.23 0.12
C PHE A 169 13.89 -2.72 -0.09
N ALA A 170 13.98 -2.30 -1.34
CA ALA A 170 13.70 -0.95 -1.79
C ALA A 170 12.94 -1.04 -3.12
N GLY A 171 12.20 0.01 -3.48
CA GLY A 171 11.45 0.00 -4.74
C GLY A 171 11.26 1.40 -5.30
N ASN A 172 10.53 1.50 -6.41
CA ASN A 172 10.43 2.72 -7.23
C ASN A 172 11.78 3.07 -7.88
N PHE A 173 12.32 2.12 -8.63
CA PHE A 173 13.47 2.36 -9.50
C PHE A 173 12.99 2.53 -10.94
N ARG A 174 13.45 3.58 -11.62
CA ARG A 174 13.32 3.67 -13.07
C ARG A 174 14.06 2.52 -13.74
N ALA A 175 13.55 2.10 -14.90
CA ALA A 175 14.29 1.19 -15.78
C ALA A 175 15.66 1.79 -16.12
N ASN A 176 16.71 0.95 -16.10
CA ASN A 176 18.10 1.34 -16.38
C ASN A 176 18.65 2.43 -15.44
N ASN A 177 18.14 2.53 -14.21
CA ASN A 177 18.67 3.45 -13.24
C ASN A 177 20.05 2.97 -12.75
N PRO A 178 21.12 3.80 -12.83
CA PRO A 178 22.47 3.41 -12.45
C PRO A 178 22.63 3.02 -10.97
N VAL A 179 21.64 3.33 -10.13
CA VAL A 179 21.61 2.84 -8.73
C VAL A 179 21.52 1.31 -8.66
N LEU A 180 20.86 0.66 -9.62
CA LEU A 180 20.72 -0.80 -9.65
C LEU A 180 22.08 -1.47 -9.93
N ASP A 181 22.86 -0.93 -10.88
CA ASP A 181 24.22 -1.43 -11.16
C ASP A 181 25.15 -1.28 -9.95
N LYS A 182 24.97 -0.19 -9.18
CA LYS A 182 25.70 0.00 -7.92
C LYS A 182 25.29 -1.00 -6.85
N ILE A 183 24.00 -1.30 -6.71
CA ILE A 183 23.53 -2.31 -5.77
C ILE A 183 24.05 -3.70 -6.17
N ASP A 184 23.94 -4.06 -7.45
CA ASP A 184 24.38 -5.36 -7.98
C ASP A 184 25.91 -5.54 -7.85
N SER A 185 26.69 -4.49 -8.07
CA SER A 185 28.15 -4.54 -7.88
C SER A 185 28.57 -4.67 -6.41
N LEU A 186 27.81 -4.09 -5.48
CA LEU A 186 28.02 -4.28 -4.04
C LEU A 186 27.68 -5.71 -3.61
N ASP A 187 26.60 -6.29 -4.13
CA ASP A 187 26.15 -7.64 -3.78
C ASP A 187 27.06 -8.74 -4.38
N CYS A 188 27.54 -8.55 -5.61
CA CYS A 188 28.40 -9.54 -6.28
C CYS A 188 29.88 -9.52 -5.81
N GLY A 189 30.29 -8.56 -4.98
CA GLY A 189 31.70 -8.34 -4.62
C GLY A 189 32.03 -8.42 -3.12
N TYR A 190 31.03 -8.52 -2.23
CA TYR A 190 31.24 -8.41 -0.79
C TYR A 190 30.86 -9.70 -0.05
N ASP A 191 31.77 -10.17 0.80
CA ASP A 191 31.61 -11.35 1.66
C ASP A 191 30.28 -11.27 2.44
N ILE A 192 29.45 -12.29 2.25
CA ILE A 192 28.01 -12.45 2.58
C ILE A 192 27.65 -12.37 4.07
N THR A 193 28.52 -11.85 4.93
CA THR A 193 28.31 -11.86 6.39
C THR A 193 27.63 -10.60 6.94
N ARG A 194 27.40 -9.54 6.15
CA ARG A 194 26.69 -8.34 6.64
C ARG A 194 25.76 -7.72 5.58
N ARG A 195 24.45 -7.97 5.77
CA ARG A 195 23.29 -7.31 5.12
C ARG A 195 23.02 -7.74 3.67
N LEU A 196 22.18 -8.76 3.52
CA LEU A 196 21.56 -9.11 2.24
C LEU A 196 20.49 -8.06 1.88
N VAL A 197 20.76 -7.29 0.82
CA VAL A 197 19.75 -6.53 0.09
C VAL A 197 19.49 -7.33 -1.17
N PHE A 198 18.31 -7.96 -1.27
CA PHE A 198 18.02 -8.83 -2.42
C PHE A 198 17.69 -7.98 -3.67
N GLY A 199 18.60 -7.97 -4.65
CA GLY A 199 18.36 -7.46 -6.00
C GLY A 199 17.81 -8.55 -6.93
N TRP A 200 16.66 -8.30 -7.58
CA TRP A 200 16.19 -9.10 -8.71
C TRP A 200 15.98 -8.19 -9.93
N ALA A 201 16.95 -8.17 -10.85
CA ALA A 201 16.76 -7.69 -12.22
C ALA A 201 17.86 -8.19 -13.17
N ARG A 202 17.98 -9.51 -13.42
CA ARG A 202 18.78 -9.99 -14.56
C ARG A 202 17.94 -10.06 -15.82
N LYS A 203 18.17 -9.13 -16.77
CA LYS A 203 17.88 -9.34 -18.19
C LYS A 203 19.19 -9.41 -18.98
N GLY A 204 19.48 -10.58 -19.54
CA GLY A 204 20.36 -10.77 -20.71
C GLY A 204 21.87 -10.96 -20.44
N PRO A 205 22.59 -11.69 -21.32
CA PRO A 205 23.98 -12.10 -21.10
C PRO A 205 24.98 -10.98 -21.40
N ARG A 206 26.05 -10.91 -20.61
CA ARG A 206 27.21 -10.03 -20.82
C ARG A 206 27.92 -10.39 -22.14
N PRO A 207 28.33 -9.43 -22.99
CA PRO A 207 29.37 -9.70 -23.97
C PRO A 207 30.70 -9.89 -23.22
N LEU A 208 31.36 -11.02 -23.49
CA LEU A 208 32.73 -11.27 -23.09
C LEU A 208 33.64 -10.28 -23.83
N SER A 209 34.10 -9.22 -23.17
CA SER A 209 35.37 -8.60 -23.56
C SER A 209 36.47 -9.27 -22.77
N ALA A 210 37.15 -10.18 -23.45
CA ALA A 210 38.35 -10.85 -22.98
C ALA A 210 39.44 -9.84 -22.63
N LEU A 211 40.20 -10.19 -21.61
CA LEU A 211 41.53 -9.69 -21.30
C LEU A 211 42.38 -9.55 -22.59
N GLY A 212 43.03 -8.40 -22.71
CA GLY A 212 44.19 -8.14 -23.54
C GLY A 212 45.10 -7.20 -22.78
#